data_AF-A0A9P0PBZ1-F1
#
_entry.id   AF-A0A9P0PBZ1-F1
#
_cell.length_a   1.000
_cell.length_b   1.000
_cell.length_c   1.000
_cell.angle_alpha   90.00
_cell.angle_beta   90.00
_cell.angle_gamma   90.00
#
_symmetry.space_group_name_H-M   'P 1'
#
loop_
_entity.id
_entity.type
_entity.pdbx_description
1 polymer ?
#
loop_
_entity_poly.entity_id
_entity_poly.type
_entity_poly.pdbx_seq_one_letter_code
_entity_poly.pdbx_strand_id
1 'polypeptide(L)' 'MADDKAVSRPMKFPYTFSAKIAQFPLKYYLKNQWIWKYYAIAVVLCIPVFKKISNLANSPENVAKWAEIRRKEAAEHHH' A
#
# COMPACT_ATOMS: atom_id res chain seq x y z
N MET A 1 -29.22 9.35 8.30
CA MET A 1 -28.37 8.55 9.20
C MET A 1 -28.50 7.11 8.75
N ALA A 2 -27.55 6.59 7.99
CA ALA A 2 -27.63 5.20 7.52
C ALA A 2 -27.44 4.28 8.72
N ASP A 3 -28.45 3.44 8.99
CA ASP A 3 -28.47 2.45 10.06
C ASP A 3 -27.15 1.67 10.11
N ASP A 4 -26.47 1.79 11.24
CA ASP A 4 -25.34 0.95 11.63
C ASP A 4 -25.91 -0.42 12.00
N LYS A 5 -26.36 -1.19 11.00
CA LYS A 5 -26.91 -2.54 11.19
C LYS A 5 -25.83 -3.40 11.83
N ALA A 6 -25.86 -3.48 13.16
CA ALA A 6 -25.08 -4.44 13.92
C ALA A 6 -25.34 -5.82 13.31
N VAL A 7 -24.27 -6.53 12.95
CA VAL A 7 -24.38 -7.90 12.44
C VAL A 7 -25.19 -8.68 13.47
N SER A 8 -26.36 -9.17 13.10
CA SER A 8 -27.35 -9.72 14.05
C SER A 8 -26.83 -10.91 14.84
N ARG A 9 -25.75 -11.56 14.37
CA ARG A 9 -25.08 -12.66 15.07
C ARG A 9 -23.58 -12.78 14.69
N PRO A 10 -22.67 -12.01 15.32
CA PRO A 10 -21.25 -12.16 15.07
C PRO A 10 -20.73 -13.50 15.60
N MET A 11 -19.80 -14.11 14.87
CA MET A 11 -19.14 -15.36 15.27
C MET A 11 -18.25 -15.09 16.50
N LYS A 12 -18.40 -15.85 17.59
CA LYS A 12 -17.63 -15.66 18.83
C LYS A 12 -16.11 -15.78 18.63
N PHE A 13 -15.70 -16.69 17.74
CA PHE A 13 -14.31 -16.96 17.42
C PHE A 13 -14.13 -16.96 15.90
N PRO A 14 -13.78 -15.83 15.28
CA PRO A 14 -13.56 -15.76 13.84
C PRO A 14 -12.28 -16.52 13.45
N TYR A 15 -12.44 -17.68 12.82
CA TYR A 15 -11.30 -18.52 12.40
C TYR A 15 -10.75 -18.17 11.02
N THR A 16 -11.56 -17.53 10.18
CA THR A 16 -11.13 -17.04 8.86
C THR A 16 -10.70 -15.58 8.93
N PHE A 17 -9.77 -15.20 8.05
CA PHE A 17 -9.26 -13.83 7.99
C PHE A 17 -10.36 -12.81 7.65
N SER A 18 -11.27 -13.17 6.73
CA SER A 18 -12.43 -12.34 6.38
C SER A 18 -13.37 -12.12 7.57
N ALA A 19 -13.64 -13.15 8.37
CA ALA A 19 -14.47 -13.03 9.57
C ALA A 19 -13.81 -12.14 10.64
N LYS A 20 -12.48 -12.20 10.77
CA LYS A 20 -11.73 -11.32 11.68
C LYS A 20 -11.84 -9.85 11.26
N ILE A 21 -11.71 -9.55 9.96
CA ILE A 21 -11.86 -8.18 9.45
C ILE A 21 -13.29 -7.67 9.65
N ALA A 22 -14.30 -8.48 9.32
CA ALA A 22 -15.70 -8.09 9.45
C ALA A 22 -16.10 -7.73 10.89
N GLN A 23 -15.45 -8.35 11.88
CA GLN A 23 -15.68 -8.09 13.29
C GLN A 23 -14.73 -7.04 13.90
N PHE A 24 -13.67 -6.67 13.19
CA PHE A 24 -12.72 -5.70 13.70
C PHE A 24 -13.36 -4.30 13.73
N PRO A 25 -13.27 -3.55 14.84
CA PRO A 25 -13.96 -2.27 14.97
C PRO A 25 -13.19 -1.14 14.26
N LEU A 26 -13.09 -1.23 12.92
CA LEU A 26 -12.35 -0.29 12.06
C LEU A 26 -12.80 1.16 12.30
N LYS A 27 -14.11 1.41 12.34
CA LYS A 27 -14.66 2.76 12.55
C LYS A 27 -14.21 3.38 13.88
N TYR A 28 -14.13 2.57 14.95
CA TYR A 28 -13.69 3.03 16.26
C TYR A 28 -12.23 3.49 16.22
N TYR A 29 -11.34 2.68 15.65
CA TYR A 29 -9.92 3.01 15.55
C TYR A 29 -9.67 4.21 14.63
N LEU A 30 -10.35 4.28 13.49
CA LEU A 30 -10.23 5.42 12.57
C LEU A 30 -10.69 6.75 13.19
N LYS A 31 -11.74 6.74 14.02
CA LYS A 31 -12.25 7.95 14.67
C LYS A 31 -11.41 8.38 15.88
N ASN A 32 -10.97 7.41 16.69
CA ASN A 32 -10.39 7.68 18.00
C ASN A 32 -8.86 7.74 17.99
N GLN A 33 -8.19 7.12 17.01
CA GLN A 33 -6.74 7.21 16.90
C GLN A 33 -6.33 8.35 15.97
N TRP A 34 -5.54 9.28 16.51
CA TRP A 34 -4.92 10.37 15.76
C TRP A 34 -4.01 9.87 14.61
N ILE A 35 -3.42 8.68 14.77
CA ILE A 35 -2.47 8.10 13.80
C ILE A 35 -3.02 8.07 12.38
N TRP A 36 -4.31 7.73 12.19
CA TRP A 36 -4.90 7.61 10.86
C TRP A 36 -5.03 8.97 10.15
N LYS A 37 -5.26 10.05 10.92
CA LYS A 37 -5.30 11.42 10.38
C LYS A 37 -3.91 11.85 9.91
N TYR A 38 -2.90 11.68 10.76
CA TYR A 38 -1.53 12.07 10.43
C TYR A 38 -0.89 11.14 9.39
N TYR A 39 -1.27 9.87 9.35
CA TYR A 39 -0.84 8.94 8.32
C TYR A 39 -1.33 9.38 6.93
N ALA A 40 -2.61 9.74 6.80
CA ALA A 40 -3.14 10.26 5.54
C ALA A 40 -2.42 11.54 5.10
N ILE A 41 -2.15 12.47 6.04
CA ILE A 41 -1.40 13.70 5.75
C ILE A 41 0.04 13.37 5.33
N ALA A 42 0.73 12.48 6.05
CA ALA A 42 2.09 12.06 5.74
C ALA A 42 2.18 11.41 4.36
N VAL A 43 1.21 10.55 3.99
CA VAL A 43 1.15 9.95 2.65
C VAL A 43 1.10 11.06 1.59
N VAL A 44 0.23 12.06 1.75
CA VAL A 44 0.11 13.17 0.81
C VAL A 44 1.39 14.00 0.73
N LEU A 45 2.00 14.32 1.87
CA LEU A 45 3.25 15.09 1.93
C LEU A 45 4.44 14.33 1.31
N CYS A 46 4.44 13.00 1.38
CA CYS A 46 5.49 12.19 0.78
C CYS A 46 5.32 12.01 -0.74
N ILE A 47 4.15 12.28 -1.34
CA ILE A 47 3.93 12.20 -2.79
C ILE A 47 5.01 12.94 -3.60
N PRO A 48 5.34 14.22 -3.35
CA PRO A 48 6.38 14.92 -4.11
C PRO A 48 7.75 14.28 -3.97
N VAL A 49 8.10 13.76 -2.79
CA VAL A 49 9.37 13.07 -2.53
C VAL A 49 9.45 11.79 -3.37
N PHE A 50 8.43 10.95 -3.29
CA PHE A 50 8.38 9.72 -4.08
C PHE A 50 8.30 10.00 -5.59
N LYS A 51 7.62 11.07 -6.01
CA LYS A 51 7.60 11.50 -7.41
C LYS A 51 8.99 11.90 -7.90
N LYS A 52 9.77 12.62 -7.08
CA LYS A 52 11.16 12.96 -7.42
C LYS A 52 12.04 11.71 -7.55
N ILE A 53 11.93 10.78 -6.61
CA ILE A 53 12.65 9.50 -6.66
C ILE A 53 12.26 8.70 -7.90
N SER A 54 10.95 8.61 -8.18
CA SER A 54 10.43 7.90 -9.36
C SER A 54 10.93 8.52 -10.66
N ASN A 55 10.94 9.84 -10.78
CA ASN A 55 11.46 10.52 -11.96
C ASN A 55 12.97 10.32 -12.14
N LEU A 56 13.75 10.29 -11.05
CA LEU A 56 15.19 10.02 -11.12
C LEU A 56 15.46 8.57 -11.54
N ALA A 57 14.73 7.61 -10.97
CA ALA A 57 14.84 6.21 -11.34
C ALA A 57 14.50 5.96 -12.82
N ASN A 58 13.48 6.66 -13.34
CA ASN A 58 13.03 6.57 -14.72
C ASN A 58 13.67 7.61 -15.66
N SER A 59 14.76 8.26 -15.25
CA SER A 59 15.51 9.16 -16.13
C SER A 59 16.02 8.39 -17.36
N PRO A 60 16.07 9.01 -18.55
CA PRO A 60 16.44 8.33 -19.79
C PRO A 60 17.83 7.68 -19.70
N GLU A 61 18.75 8.29 -18.97
CA GLU A 61 20.08 7.73 -18.70
C GLU A 61 20.01 6.44 -17.86
N ASN A 62 19.19 6.41 -16.81
CA ASN A 62 19.05 5.23 -15.98
C ASN A 62 18.31 4.11 -16.70
N VAL A 63 17.31 4.45 -17.51
CA VAL A 63 16.60 3.46 -18.35
C VAL A 63 17.56 2.86 -19.39
N ALA A 64 18.41 3.68 -20.03
CA ALA A 64 19.41 3.20 -20.96
C ALA A 64 20.45 2.29 -20.28
N LYS A 65 20.96 2.68 -19.11
CA LYS A 65 21.86 1.84 -18.31
C LYS A 65 21.23 0.51 -17.92
N TRP A 66 19.98 0.53 -17.46
CA TRP A 66 19.23 -0.69 -17.15
C TRP A 66 19.03 -1.59 -18.38
N ALA A 67 18.74 -1.00 -19.54
CA ALA A 67 18.60 -1.75 -20.78
C ALA A 67 19.94 -2.39 -21.21
N GLU A 68 21.06 -1.68 -21.05
CA GLU A 68 22.39 -2.22 -21.32
C GLU A 68 22.78 -3.35 -20.38
N ILE A 69 22.52 -3.20 -19.07
CA ILE A 69 22.72 -4.27 -18.08
C ILE A 69 21.93 -5.51 -18.48
N ARG A 70 20.64 -5.36 -18.80
CA ARG A 70 19.80 -6.49 -19.22
C ARG A 70 20.22 -7.12 -20.55
N ARG A 71 20.77 -6.34 -21.48
CA ARG A 71 21.36 -6.89 -22.73
C ARG A 71 22.61 -7.72 -22.45
N LYS A 72 23.47 -7.26 -21.54
CA LYS A 72 24.66 -8.00 -21.11
C LYS A 72 24.28 -9.29 -20.39
N GLU A 73 23.36 -9.21 -19.43
CA GLU A 73 22.83 -10.39 -18.73
C GLU A 73 22.20 -11.39 -19.69
N ALA A 74 21.37 -10.94 -20.64
CA ALA A 74 20.79 -11.83 -21.65
C ALA A 74 21.88 -12.49 -22.51
N ALA A 75 22.88 -11.73 -22.95
CA ALA A 75 24.00 -12.27 -23.72
C ALA A 75 24.80 -13.31 -22.92
N GLU A 76 25.08 -13.06 -21.63
CA GLU A 76 25.76 -14.01 -20.74
C GLU A 76 24.93 -15.27 -20.47
N HIS A 77 23.60 -15.16 -20.38
CA HIS A 77 22.69 -16.29 -20.19
C HIS A 77 22.45 -17.13 -21.46
N HIS A 78 22.87 -16.65 -22.64
CA HIS A 78 22.79 -17.37 -23.91
C HIS A 78 24.10 -18.08 -24.29
N HIS A 79 25.11 -18.06 -23.42
CA HIS A 79 26.34 -18.88 -23.50
C HIS A 79 26.26 -20.08 -22.55
#